data_AF-A0A950YAX7-F1
#
_entry.id   AF-A0A950YAX7-F1
#
_cell.length_a   1.000
_cell.length_b   1.000
_cell.length_c   1.000
_cell.angle_alpha   90.00
_cell.angle_beta   90.00
_cell.angle_gamma   90.00
#
_symmetry.space_group_name_H-M   'P 1'
#
loop_
_entity.id
_entity.type
_entity.pdbx_description
1 polymer ?
#
loop_
_entity_poly.entity_id
_entity_poly.type
_entity_poly.pdbx_seq_one_letter_code
_entity_poly.pdbx_strand_id
1 'polypeptide(L)'
;MRGATGPKQDAQHVHRRRTVRLATVAVALAALAALIAPLALPDQDGITRAVAGSPANTVAVTATPTTAAVAPRPAPALTGPRASVTIGANDGGIPVPSSFFGISTEYSTLPLFERDTPVFERVLSMLHVQGDGPLVLRIGGESADQSFWRPPWKHMPQWAFELTPGYLARLGALVRRDRIKLIVDLNLMTETPMIAAAWARAAETALPRHSIVGFEVGNEPDLYSRRHWVRTLARSPLQTAFLPLELTPSLYVQDFAEYAQVIGEHAPDIPLVGPAVAHSRDGLPFISALIEDQRPELGSVSAHLYPYSACVKNPRARDYPTVARVLSRGATSAFSTHIASAVAVAHAAGLKFRLTEFNSVTCGGKPGVSNTFATALWAPDALFTAMRTGADGANLHVRQNPVNGPFAISSSGLYARPLLYGLLLFTRMLGPQARLVRPHLVAPRSLNLSAWAVRVRGGLLHVLLIDKSSRTVRVNLHLPATSPASVQRLLAPSPYSEWGVTLNGQHLTYLGHWAGTPRTQHVIAGSRGGYAVLVPHHSAAMVTVRISAPRTTRHVISKHHGGVAVTKHAVLAVGLDRPSKH
;
A
#
# COMPACT_ATOMS: atom_id res chain seq x y z
N MET A 1 -23.51 -56.31 9.01
CA MET A 1 -23.23 -55.88 7.62
C MET A 1 -22.90 -54.39 7.62
N ARG A 2 -21.90 -54.03 6.79
CA ARG A 2 -21.40 -52.70 6.44
C ARG A 2 -20.50 -52.02 7.49
N GLY A 3 -19.21 -52.26 7.27
CA GLY A 3 -18.10 -51.74 8.06
C GLY A 3 -17.63 -50.36 7.61
N ALA A 4 -16.95 -49.72 8.55
CA ALA A 4 -16.22 -48.48 8.41
C ALA A 4 -14.98 -48.66 7.51
N THR A 5 -14.82 -47.79 6.52
CA THR A 5 -13.56 -47.55 5.81
C THR A 5 -12.96 -46.25 6.37
N GLY A 6 -11.82 -46.39 7.04
CA GLY A 6 -11.22 -45.37 7.90
C GLY A 6 -10.18 -44.43 7.26
N PRO A 7 -9.43 -43.68 8.09
CA PRO A 7 -8.50 -42.59 7.72
C PRO A 7 -7.20 -43.03 7.01
N LYS A 8 -7.18 -44.23 6.41
CA LYS A 8 -6.01 -44.76 5.67
C LYS A 8 -5.96 -44.29 4.21
N GLN A 9 -7.08 -43.90 3.60
CA GLN A 9 -7.10 -43.42 2.21
C GLN A 9 -6.51 -42.00 2.06
N ASP A 10 -6.73 -41.12 3.05
CA ASP A 10 -6.15 -39.76 3.04
C ASP A 10 -4.64 -39.79 3.29
N ALA A 11 -4.17 -40.64 4.21
CA ALA A 11 -2.73 -40.83 4.44
C ALA A 11 -1.99 -41.38 3.21
N GLN A 12 -2.63 -42.26 2.43
CA GLN A 12 -2.06 -42.79 1.19
C GLN A 12 -2.01 -41.74 0.07
N HIS A 13 -3.00 -40.84 -0.04
CA HIS A 13 -2.97 -39.74 -1.00
C HIS A 13 -1.93 -38.67 -0.65
N VAL A 14 -1.75 -38.35 0.64
CA VAL A 14 -0.70 -37.43 1.12
C VAL A 14 0.69 -38.04 0.91
N HIS A 15 0.88 -39.32 1.20
CA HIS A 15 2.18 -39.97 1.02
C HIS A 15 2.57 -40.05 -0.46
N ARG A 16 1.62 -40.39 -1.35
CA ARG A 16 1.79 -40.43 -2.81
C ARG A 16 2.07 -39.05 -3.40
N ARG A 17 1.55 -37.97 -2.80
CA ARG A 17 1.84 -36.57 -3.20
C ARG A 17 3.20 -36.07 -2.73
N ARG A 18 3.67 -36.47 -1.54
CA ARG A 18 5.07 -36.25 -1.11
C ARG A 18 6.05 -36.95 -2.05
N THR A 19 5.74 -38.17 -2.49
CA THR A 19 6.58 -38.88 -3.48
C THR A 19 6.56 -38.21 -4.84
N VAL A 20 5.42 -37.67 -5.29
CA VAL A 20 5.35 -36.93 -6.57
C VAL A 20 6.07 -35.57 -6.50
N ARG A 21 5.92 -34.78 -5.43
CA ARG A 21 6.68 -33.51 -5.25
C ARG A 21 8.19 -33.77 -5.17
N LEU A 22 8.65 -34.75 -4.38
CA LEU A 22 10.07 -35.15 -4.30
C LEU A 22 10.58 -35.71 -5.64
N ALA A 23 9.78 -36.51 -6.35
CA ALA A 23 10.16 -37.03 -7.66
C ALA A 23 10.21 -35.94 -8.73
N THR A 24 9.33 -34.92 -8.68
CA THR A 24 9.33 -33.82 -9.66
C THR A 24 10.56 -32.92 -9.46
N VAL A 25 10.96 -32.67 -8.21
CA VAL A 25 12.20 -31.94 -7.87
C VAL A 25 13.44 -32.77 -8.22
N ALA A 26 13.45 -34.07 -7.91
CA ALA A 26 14.56 -34.97 -8.24
C ALA A 26 14.73 -35.19 -9.75
N VAL A 27 13.64 -35.29 -10.52
CA VAL A 27 13.68 -35.40 -11.99
C VAL A 27 14.09 -34.08 -12.63
N ALA A 28 13.67 -32.93 -12.08
CA ALA A 28 14.16 -31.62 -12.54
C ALA A 28 15.66 -31.44 -12.30
N LEU A 29 16.19 -31.95 -11.18
CA LEU A 29 17.62 -31.94 -10.85
C LEU A 29 18.43 -32.94 -11.70
N ALA A 30 17.90 -34.14 -11.96
CA ALA A 30 18.56 -35.16 -12.78
C ALA A 30 18.59 -34.80 -14.27
N ALA A 31 17.53 -34.14 -14.79
CA ALA A 31 17.50 -33.65 -16.16
C ALA A 31 18.50 -32.49 -16.39
N LEU A 32 18.85 -31.74 -15.34
CA LEU A 32 19.82 -30.64 -15.40
C LEU A 32 21.28 -31.14 -15.49
N ALA A 33 21.56 -32.35 -14.99
CA ALA A 33 22.89 -32.96 -15.04
C ALA A 33 23.19 -33.72 -16.35
N ALA A 34 22.16 -34.07 -17.14
CA ALA A 34 22.30 -34.98 -18.27
C ALA A 34 22.34 -34.31 -19.66
N LEU A 35 22.23 -32.98 -19.77
CA LEU A 35 22.31 -32.27 -21.05
C LEU A 35 23.41 -31.21 -21.06
N ILE A 36 24.66 -31.69 -21.07
CA ILE A 36 25.81 -30.94 -21.58
C ILE A 36 26.22 -31.59 -22.90
N ALA A 37 25.78 -31.02 -24.02
CA ALA A 37 26.45 -31.11 -25.32
C ALA A 37 25.98 -29.93 -26.20
N PRO A 38 26.90 -29.24 -26.90
CA PRO A 38 26.60 -27.98 -27.57
C PRO A 38 26.01 -28.25 -28.95
N LEU A 39 24.87 -27.63 -29.25
CA LEU A 39 24.36 -27.52 -30.61
C LEU A 39 24.18 -26.04 -30.93
N ALA A 40 25.00 -25.60 -31.87
CA ALA A 40 25.02 -24.27 -32.43
C ALA A 40 23.88 -24.06 -33.44
N LEU A 41 23.59 -22.77 -33.68
CA LEU A 41 22.78 -22.12 -34.73
C LEU A 41 21.35 -21.71 -34.34
N PRO A 42 20.82 -20.60 -34.90
CA PRO A 42 21.46 -19.35 -35.30
C PRO A 42 20.83 -18.10 -34.64
N ASP A 43 21.62 -17.02 -34.58
CA ASP A 43 21.17 -15.66 -34.27
C ASP A 43 20.03 -15.23 -35.19
N GLN A 44 18.95 -14.72 -34.60
CA GLN A 44 18.09 -13.73 -35.25
C GLN A 44 17.84 -12.56 -34.30
N ASP A 45 18.78 -11.64 -34.34
CA ASP A 45 18.61 -10.25 -33.98
C ASP A 45 17.47 -9.63 -34.79
N GLY A 46 16.50 -9.06 -34.09
CA GLY A 46 15.32 -8.44 -34.68
C GLY A 46 14.71 -7.37 -33.80
N ILE A 47 15.52 -6.46 -33.24
CA ILE A 47 15.02 -5.18 -32.75
C ILE A 47 15.74 -4.07 -33.51
N THR A 48 15.03 -3.55 -34.50
CA THR A 48 15.37 -2.35 -35.25
C THR A 48 15.58 -1.17 -34.29
N ARG A 49 16.81 -0.64 -34.30
CA ARG A 49 17.15 0.68 -33.79
C ARG A 49 16.35 1.73 -34.57
N ALA A 50 15.37 2.35 -33.93
CA ALA A 50 14.89 3.67 -34.37
C ALA A 50 15.85 4.73 -33.81
N VAL A 51 16.85 5.08 -34.61
CA VAL A 51 17.65 6.30 -34.44
C VAL A 51 16.77 7.47 -34.83
N ALA A 52 16.34 8.27 -33.86
CA ALA A 52 15.84 9.62 -34.10
C ALA A 52 16.98 10.59 -33.83
N GLY A 53 17.81 10.84 -34.84
CA GLY A 53 18.56 12.08 -34.94
C GLY A 53 17.57 13.20 -35.24
N SER A 54 17.54 14.24 -34.41
CA SER A 54 16.98 15.53 -34.80
C SER A 54 18.13 16.53 -34.91
N PRO A 55 18.20 17.30 -36.00
CA PRO A 55 19.27 18.26 -36.21
C PRO A 55 19.10 19.45 -35.25
N ALA A 56 20.23 19.87 -34.68
CA ALA A 56 20.37 21.16 -34.04
C ALA A 56 20.19 22.26 -35.10
N ASN A 57 19.03 22.91 -35.11
CA ASN A 57 18.87 24.21 -35.74
C ASN A 57 18.90 25.28 -34.66
N THR A 58 20.08 25.84 -34.47
CA THR A 58 20.33 27.05 -33.69
C THR A 58 19.82 28.25 -34.50
N VAL A 59 18.63 28.76 -34.16
CA VAL A 59 18.21 30.10 -34.56
C VAL A 59 18.30 30.98 -33.32
N ALA A 60 19.33 31.83 -33.28
CA ALA A 60 19.45 32.88 -32.30
C ALA A 60 18.38 33.94 -32.58
N VAL A 61 17.37 34.03 -31.72
CA VAL A 61 16.46 35.18 -31.66
C VAL A 61 16.83 35.98 -30.42
N THR A 62 17.57 37.05 -30.64
CA THR A 62 17.83 38.10 -29.65
C THR A 62 16.54 38.87 -29.42
N ALA A 63 15.75 38.45 -28.43
CA ALA A 63 14.61 39.22 -27.94
C ALA A 63 15.02 39.94 -26.65
N THR A 64 15.21 41.25 -26.73
CA THR A 64 15.32 42.15 -25.59
C THR A 64 14.03 42.12 -24.77
N PRO A 65 14.08 41.90 -23.44
CA PRO A 65 12.87 41.96 -22.61
C PRO A 65 12.54 43.43 -22.30
N THR A 66 11.59 44.01 -23.02
CA THR A 66 10.96 45.27 -22.63
C THR A 66 9.97 44.98 -21.50
N THR A 67 10.32 45.33 -20.26
CA THR A 67 9.42 45.28 -19.11
C THR A 67 8.37 46.38 -19.20
N ALA A 68 7.22 46.08 -19.80
CA ALA A 68 6.02 46.87 -19.63
C ALA A 68 5.31 46.44 -18.33
N ALA A 69 5.22 47.35 -17.36
CA ALA A 69 4.48 47.14 -16.12
C ALA A 69 2.98 46.98 -16.45
N VAL A 70 2.48 45.75 -16.37
CA VAL A 70 1.05 45.45 -16.49
C VAL A 70 0.38 45.79 -15.16
N ALA A 71 -0.52 46.78 -15.17
CA ALA A 71 -1.36 47.11 -14.03
C ALA A 71 -2.16 45.88 -13.52
N PRO A 72 -2.41 45.76 -12.20
CA PRO A 72 -3.08 44.60 -11.63
C PRO A 72 -4.51 44.49 -12.19
N ARG A 73 -4.73 43.47 -13.03
CA ARG A 73 -6.05 43.12 -13.53
C ARG A 73 -6.93 42.66 -12.35
N PRO A 74 -8.16 43.17 -12.19
CA PRO A 74 -9.06 42.73 -11.12
C PRO A 74 -9.28 41.22 -11.22
N ALA A 75 -9.24 40.53 -10.06
CA ALA A 75 -9.41 39.09 -9.98
C ALA A 75 -10.71 38.67 -10.69
N PRO A 76 -10.68 37.71 -11.63
CA PRO A 76 -11.88 37.27 -12.32
C PRO A 76 -12.94 36.82 -11.30
N ALA A 77 -14.16 37.32 -11.45
CA ALA A 77 -15.30 36.87 -10.66
C ALA A 77 -15.41 35.33 -10.79
N LEU A 78 -15.39 34.64 -9.64
CA LEU A 78 -15.26 33.18 -9.58
C LEU A 78 -16.59 32.50 -9.93
N THR A 79 -16.90 32.41 -11.21
CA THR A 79 -18.03 31.69 -11.81
C THR A 79 -17.71 30.20 -11.94
N GLY A 80 -17.52 29.54 -10.80
CA GLY A 80 -17.25 28.09 -10.71
C GLY A 80 -18.37 27.34 -9.98
N PRO A 81 -18.51 26.02 -10.21
CA PRO A 81 -19.37 25.20 -9.37
C PRO A 81 -18.91 25.27 -7.91
N ARG A 82 -19.87 25.19 -6.99
CA ARG A 82 -19.63 25.34 -5.55
C ARG A 82 -19.78 24.00 -4.84
N ALA A 83 -18.94 23.79 -3.84
CA ALA A 83 -19.05 22.71 -2.88
C ALA A 83 -18.87 23.24 -1.46
N SER A 84 -19.34 22.49 -0.47
CA SER A 84 -19.05 22.77 0.93
C SER A 84 -18.54 21.53 1.64
N VAL A 85 -17.57 21.71 2.53
CA VAL A 85 -17.06 20.66 3.41
C VAL A 85 -17.22 21.14 4.84
N THR A 86 -17.90 20.35 5.66
CA THR A 86 -18.07 20.63 7.09
C THR A 86 -17.37 19.56 7.92
N ILE A 87 -16.63 19.99 8.95
CA ILE A 87 -15.99 19.10 9.92
C ILE A 87 -16.37 19.61 11.32
N GLY A 88 -16.94 18.75 12.15
CA GLY A 88 -17.38 19.11 13.49
C GLY A 88 -16.22 19.23 14.48
N ALA A 89 -16.45 19.86 15.64
CA ALA A 89 -15.46 19.96 16.70
C ALA A 89 -15.24 18.62 17.46
N ASN A 90 -16.29 17.81 17.58
CA ASN A 90 -16.31 16.59 18.41
C ASN A 90 -16.26 15.27 17.62
N ASP A 91 -15.87 15.31 16.34
CA ASP A 91 -15.73 14.08 15.56
C ASP A 91 -14.53 13.30 16.08
N GLY A 92 -14.80 12.29 16.92
CA GLY A 92 -13.79 11.50 17.62
C GLY A 92 -12.78 10.82 16.70
N GLY A 93 -13.08 10.68 15.41
CA GLY A 93 -12.17 10.18 14.37
C GLY A 93 -11.70 8.74 14.60
N ILE A 94 -11.26 8.09 13.53
CA ILE A 94 -10.66 6.76 13.59
C ILE A 94 -9.15 6.95 13.82
N PRO A 95 -8.53 6.35 14.85
CA PRO A 95 -7.07 6.36 14.99
C PRO A 95 -6.40 5.83 13.72
N VAL A 96 -5.43 6.58 13.20
CA VAL A 96 -4.62 6.12 12.07
C VAL A 96 -3.51 5.22 12.61
N PRO A 97 -3.35 3.98 12.11
CA PRO A 97 -2.23 3.13 12.49
C PRO A 97 -0.90 3.83 12.23
N SER A 98 0.02 3.78 13.21
CA SER A 98 1.31 4.49 13.13
C SER A 98 2.21 4.03 11.98
N SER A 99 1.99 2.81 11.48
CA SER A 99 2.67 2.19 10.34
C SER A 99 1.70 1.82 9.21
N PHE A 100 0.67 2.65 9.01
CA PHE A 100 -0.34 2.39 7.98
C PHE A 100 0.29 2.24 6.60
N PHE A 101 1.04 3.25 6.13
CA PHE A 101 1.59 3.26 4.79
C PHE A 101 3.00 2.66 4.71
N GLY A 102 3.23 1.85 3.69
CA GLY A 102 4.49 1.18 3.39
C GLY A 102 4.72 1.00 1.89
N ILE A 103 5.83 0.35 1.55
CA ILE A 103 6.21 -0.01 0.18
C ILE A 103 6.25 -1.54 0.07
N SER A 104 5.87 -2.08 -1.07
CA SER A 104 6.05 -3.48 -1.47
C SER A 104 7.02 -3.51 -2.64
N THR A 105 7.99 -4.42 -2.65
CA THR A 105 8.94 -4.57 -3.75
C THR A 105 9.35 -6.03 -3.95
N GLU A 106 9.92 -6.31 -5.11
CA GLU A 106 10.43 -7.64 -5.47
C GLU A 106 11.80 -7.88 -4.83
N TYR A 107 12.09 -9.14 -4.46
CA TYR A 107 13.44 -9.54 -4.05
C TYR A 107 14.50 -9.15 -5.08
N SER A 108 14.19 -9.37 -6.36
CA SER A 108 15.06 -9.05 -7.49
C SER A 108 15.16 -7.55 -7.79
N THR A 109 14.20 -6.75 -7.33
CA THR A 109 14.19 -5.29 -7.55
C THR A 109 15.04 -4.57 -6.50
N LEU A 110 14.98 -4.98 -5.23
CA LEU A 110 15.63 -4.23 -4.15
C LEU A 110 17.13 -3.89 -4.43
N PRO A 111 17.96 -4.83 -4.92
CA PRO A 111 19.36 -4.53 -5.25
C PRO A 111 19.55 -3.47 -6.35
N LEU A 112 18.53 -3.24 -7.19
CA LEU A 112 18.58 -2.20 -8.22
C LEU A 112 18.44 -0.80 -7.61
N PHE A 113 17.61 -0.65 -6.58
CA PHE A 113 17.51 0.62 -5.84
C PHE A 113 18.76 0.88 -5.00
N GLU A 114 19.34 -0.17 -4.42
CA GLU A 114 20.56 -0.10 -3.59
C GLU A 114 21.80 0.37 -4.37
N ARG A 115 21.78 0.35 -5.72
CA ARG A 115 22.85 0.90 -6.57
C ARG A 115 23.11 2.39 -6.30
N ASP A 116 22.09 3.13 -5.87
CA ASP A 116 22.20 4.49 -5.35
C ASP A 116 21.42 4.57 -4.02
N THR A 117 22.02 3.93 -3.00
CA THR A 117 21.45 3.85 -1.65
C THR A 117 21.10 5.24 -1.08
N PRO A 118 21.94 6.29 -1.16
CA PRO A 118 21.58 7.60 -0.62
C PRO A 118 20.31 8.21 -1.23
N VAL A 119 20.09 8.06 -2.54
CA VAL A 119 18.85 8.51 -3.19
C VAL A 119 17.67 7.65 -2.75
N PHE A 120 17.84 6.33 -2.66
CA PHE A 120 16.80 5.42 -2.22
C PHE A 120 16.36 5.72 -0.78
N GLU A 121 17.29 5.81 0.17
CA GLU A 121 17.06 6.20 1.57
C GLU A 121 16.30 7.54 1.65
N ARG A 122 16.67 8.53 0.81
CA ARG A 122 15.97 9.82 0.76
C ARG A 122 14.51 9.67 0.34
N VAL A 123 14.21 8.83 -0.64
CA VAL A 123 12.84 8.54 -1.07
C VAL A 123 12.06 7.84 0.05
N LEU A 124 12.66 6.83 0.70
CA LEU A 124 12.03 6.14 1.83
C LEU A 124 11.74 7.10 2.99
N SER A 125 12.66 8.00 3.31
CA SER A 125 12.50 9.03 4.33
C SER A 125 11.34 9.99 4.03
N MET A 126 11.16 10.39 2.76
CA MET A 126 10.02 11.23 2.37
C MET A 126 8.67 10.49 2.40
N LEU A 127 8.68 9.17 2.17
CA LEU A 127 7.49 8.31 2.23
C LEU A 127 7.20 7.80 3.65
N HIS A 128 8.11 7.99 4.59
CA HIS A 128 7.91 7.69 5.99
C HIS A 128 6.99 8.75 6.62
N VAL A 129 5.85 8.29 7.17
CA VAL A 129 4.94 9.16 7.93
C VAL A 129 5.65 9.61 9.20
N GLN A 130 5.82 10.91 9.35
CA GLN A 130 6.46 11.50 10.52
C GLN A 130 5.64 11.21 11.78
N GLY A 131 6.23 10.51 12.75
CA GLY A 131 5.58 10.18 14.01
C GLY A 131 6.01 8.85 14.60
N ASP A 132 5.06 8.15 15.23
CA ASP A 132 5.36 7.16 16.27
C ASP A 132 5.53 5.72 15.74
N GLY A 133 5.57 5.49 14.41
CA GLY A 133 5.65 4.15 13.81
C GLY A 133 6.69 4.01 12.70
N PRO A 134 7.26 2.81 12.49
CA PRO A 134 8.20 2.52 11.40
C PRO A 134 7.56 2.52 10.01
N LEU A 135 8.37 2.74 8.97
CA LEU A 135 7.98 2.44 7.58
C LEU A 135 7.98 0.92 7.39
N VAL A 136 6.92 0.36 6.81
CA VAL A 136 6.87 -1.08 6.48
C VAL A 136 7.31 -1.30 5.05
N LEU A 137 8.33 -2.12 4.85
CA LEU A 137 8.77 -2.62 3.56
C LEU A 137 8.40 -4.11 3.44
N ARG A 138 7.49 -4.43 2.52
CA ARG A 138 7.19 -5.81 2.13
C ARG A 138 8.13 -6.20 0.99
N ILE A 139 8.84 -7.31 1.13
CA ILE A 139 9.72 -7.87 0.10
C ILE A 139 9.12 -9.21 -0.32
N GLY A 140 8.68 -9.29 -1.57
CA GLY A 140 7.91 -10.43 -2.03
C GLY A 140 7.55 -10.32 -3.50
N GLY A 141 6.26 -10.48 -3.82
CA GLY A 141 5.76 -10.40 -5.19
C GLY A 141 6.00 -11.70 -5.95
N GLU A 142 5.88 -11.67 -7.28
CA GLU A 142 6.12 -12.85 -8.11
C GLU A 142 7.56 -13.38 -7.94
N SER A 143 8.52 -12.51 -7.60
CA SER A 143 9.90 -12.91 -7.36
C SER A 143 10.10 -13.74 -6.09
N ALA A 144 9.17 -13.71 -5.13
CA ALA A 144 9.24 -14.57 -3.94
C ALA A 144 9.27 -16.04 -4.35
N ASP A 145 8.35 -16.43 -5.23
CA ASP A 145 8.23 -17.77 -5.81
C ASP A 145 9.35 -18.13 -6.78
N GLN A 146 10.31 -17.23 -6.99
CA GLN A 146 11.47 -17.39 -7.85
C GLN A 146 12.78 -17.18 -7.08
N SER A 147 12.72 -16.96 -5.77
CA SER A 147 13.88 -16.65 -4.95
C SER A 147 14.28 -17.85 -4.09
N PHE A 148 15.59 -18.10 -4.01
CA PHE A 148 16.16 -19.28 -3.39
C PHE A 148 17.28 -18.89 -2.42
N TRP A 149 17.20 -19.36 -1.17
CA TRP A 149 18.26 -19.16 -0.18
C TRP A 149 19.34 -20.22 -0.34
N ARG A 150 20.56 -19.79 -0.73
CA ARG A 150 21.73 -20.66 -0.95
C ARG A 150 21.38 -21.95 -1.71
N PRO A 151 20.82 -21.83 -2.93
CA PRO A 151 20.47 -22.99 -3.73
C PRO A 151 21.72 -23.83 -4.04
N PRO A 152 21.59 -25.16 -4.14
CA PRO A 152 22.72 -26.05 -4.42
C PRO A 152 23.20 -25.99 -5.89
N TRP A 153 22.62 -25.11 -6.71
CA TRP A 153 22.89 -25.04 -8.14
C TRP A 153 24.20 -24.27 -8.42
N LYS A 154 25.11 -24.90 -9.18
CA LYS A 154 26.36 -24.25 -9.63
C LYS A 154 26.11 -23.04 -10.54
N HIS A 155 25.04 -23.09 -11.32
CA HIS A 155 24.60 -21.99 -12.17
C HIS A 155 23.11 -21.76 -11.96
N MET A 156 22.75 -20.56 -11.51
CA MET A 156 21.36 -20.17 -11.32
C MET A 156 20.66 -20.03 -12.68
N PRO A 157 19.48 -20.63 -12.87
CA PRO A 157 18.64 -20.34 -14.02
C PRO A 157 18.30 -18.85 -14.11
N GLN A 158 18.16 -18.30 -15.32
CA GLN A 158 17.89 -16.86 -15.52
C GLN A 158 16.59 -16.35 -14.87
N TRP A 159 15.63 -17.24 -14.63
CA TRP A 159 14.35 -16.91 -14.02
C TRP A 159 14.39 -16.92 -12.49
N ALA A 160 15.45 -17.48 -11.90
CA ALA A 160 15.58 -17.64 -10.48
C ALA A 160 16.50 -16.56 -9.91
N PHE A 161 16.23 -16.15 -8.68
CA PHE A 161 16.99 -15.14 -7.96
C PHE A 161 17.65 -15.76 -6.73
N GLU A 162 18.96 -15.50 -6.57
CA GLU A 162 19.71 -16.03 -5.44
C GLU A 162 19.66 -15.07 -4.25
N LEU A 163 19.18 -15.55 -3.11
CA LEU A 163 19.30 -14.88 -1.82
C LEU A 163 20.62 -15.29 -1.17
N THR A 164 21.46 -14.29 -0.91
CA THR A 164 22.84 -14.47 -0.42
C THR A 164 23.04 -13.79 0.94
N PRO A 165 24.09 -14.15 1.70
CA PRO A 165 24.47 -13.39 2.89
C PRO A 165 24.73 -11.90 2.62
N GLY A 166 25.25 -11.58 1.43
CA GLY A 166 25.44 -10.19 1.00
C GLY A 166 24.12 -9.43 0.82
N TYR A 167 23.06 -10.10 0.35
CA TYR A 167 21.71 -9.54 0.31
C TYR A 167 21.22 -9.18 1.71
N LEU A 168 21.31 -10.11 2.67
CA LEU A 168 20.94 -9.87 4.06
C LEU A 168 21.75 -8.77 4.72
N ALA A 169 23.05 -8.67 4.43
CA ALA A 169 23.91 -7.62 4.97
C ALA A 169 23.45 -6.21 4.52
N ARG A 170 23.13 -6.04 3.22
CA ARG A 170 22.61 -4.77 2.69
C ARG A 170 21.23 -4.44 3.24
N LEU A 171 20.32 -5.42 3.25
CA LEU A 171 19.00 -5.25 3.85
C LEU A 171 19.08 -4.88 5.34
N GLY A 172 19.96 -5.53 6.09
CA GLY A 172 20.19 -5.22 7.51
C GLY A 172 20.74 -3.81 7.71
N ALA A 173 21.59 -3.30 6.80
CA ALA A 173 22.07 -1.93 6.84
C ALA A 173 20.94 -0.92 6.60
N LEU A 174 20.08 -1.18 5.61
CA LEU A 174 18.91 -0.36 5.30
C LEU A 174 17.94 -0.30 6.51
N VAL A 175 17.62 -1.45 7.09
CA VAL A 175 16.73 -1.55 8.27
C VAL A 175 17.27 -0.76 9.48
N ARG A 176 18.58 -0.85 9.77
CA ARG A 176 19.19 -0.13 10.90
C ARG A 176 19.12 1.39 10.74
N ARG A 177 19.25 1.88 9.51
CA ARG A 177 19.31 3.32 9.21
C ARG A 177 17.94 3.98 9.22
N ASP A 178 16.96 3.36 8.57
CA ASP A 178 15.70 4.03 8.23
C ASP A 178 14.50 3.64 9.10
N ARG A 179 14.73 2.93 10.22
CA ARG A 179 13.68 2.41 11.10
C ARG A 179 12.61 1.64 10.33
N ILE A 180 13.03 0.81 9.38
CA ILE A 180 12.13 0.00 8.56
C ILE A 180 11.74 -1.26 9.32
N LYS A 181 10.49 -1.69 9.15
CA LYS A 181 10.03 -3.04 9.50
C LYS A 181 9.72 -3.82 8.24
N LEU A 182 9.91 -5.13 8.30
CA LEU A 182 9.87 -6.02 7.14
C LEU A 182 8.68 -6.98 7.22
N ILE A 183 7.95 -7.08 6.11
CA ILE A 183 7.18 -8.28 5.78
C ILE A 183 8.00 -9.03 4.74
N VAL A 184 8.30 -10.30 5.00
CA VAL A 184 9.20 -11.10 4.17
C VAL A 184 8.41 -12.26 3.58
N ASP A 185 8.15 -12.24 2.27
CA ASP A 185 7.46 -13.36 1.60
C ASP A 185 8.35 -14.59 1.57
N LEU A 186 7.71 -15.74 1.68
CA LEU A 186 8.28 -17.07 1.56
C LEU A 186 7.78 -17.73 0.27
N ASN A 187 8.71 -18.32 -0.46
CA ASN A 187 8.45 -19.01 -1.72
C ASN A 187 7.54 -20.23 -1.49
N LEU A 188 6.30 -20.18 -1.95
CA LEU A 188 5.33 -21.26 -1.79
C LEU A 188 5.29 -22.17 -3.02
N MET A 189 5.62 -21.64 -4.19
CA MET A 189 5.39 -22.31 -5.47
C MET A 189 6.53 -23.25 -5.90
N THR A 190 7.78 -22.84 -5.72
CA THR A 190 8.96 -23.54 -6.28
C THR A 190 9.90 -24.09 -5.23
N GLU A 191 9.57 -23.90 -3.95
CA GLU A 191 10.36 -24.38 -2.82
C GLU A 191 9.57 -25.23 -1.82
N THR A 192 10.31 -25.84 -0.90
CA THR A 192 9.76 -26.62 0.21
C THR A 192 9.65 -25.79 1.49
N PRO A 193 8.72 -26.14 2.41
CA PRO A 193 8.62 -25.48 3.71
C PRO A 193 9.96 -25.47 4.48
N MET A 194 10.76 -26.55 4.41
CA MET A 194 12.07 -26.62 5.08
C MET A 194 13.07 -25.59 4.56
N ILE A 195 13.13 -25.35 3.25
CA ILE A 195 14.04 -24.37 2.67
C ILE A 195 13.55 -22.95 2.96
N ALA A 196 12.24 -22.72 2.92
CA ALA A 196 11.64 -21.47 3.37
C ALA A 196 11.95 -21.18 4.86
N ALA A 197 11.91 -22.20 5.73
CA ALA A 197 12.31 -22.07 7.13
C ALA A 197 13.80 -21.74 7.28
N ALA A 198 14.67 -22.34 6.47
CA ALA A 198 16.09 -22.01 6.46
C ALA A 198 16.34 -20.54 6.04
N TRP A 199 15.58 -20.04 5.06
CA TRP A 199 15.58 -18.63 4.67
C TRP A 199 15.08 -17.74 5.81
N ALA A 200 13.93 -18.04 6.39
CA ALA A 200 13.34 -17.29 7.50
C ALA A 200 14.31 -17.18 8.69
N ARG A 201 14.94 -18.28 9.09
CA ARG A 201 15.96 -18.32 10.14
C ARG A 201 17.19 -17.49 9.79
N ALA A 202 17.65 -17.54 8.55
CA ALA A 202 18.79 -16.74 8.11
C ALA A 202 18.45 -15.23 8.18
N ALA A 203 17.26 -14.85 7.76
CA ALA A 203 16.77 -13.47 7.85
C ALA A 203 16.64 -13.01 9.31
N GLU A 204 15.99 -13.78 10.17
CA GLU A 204 15.85 -13.47 11.60
C GLU A 204 17.21 -13.33 12.30
N THR A 205 18.17 -14.20 11.97
CA THR A 205 19.51 -14.19 12.59
C THR A 205 20.33 -12.98 12.13
N ALA A 206 20.28 -12.63 10.85
CA ALA A 206 21.13 -11.61 10.26
C ALA A 206 20.58 -10.18 10.40
N LEU A 207 19.26 -10.03 10.48
CA LEU A 207 18.59 -8.74 10.54
C LEU A 207 18.47 -8.23 11.99
N PRO A 208 18.32 -6.90 12.19
CA PRO A 208 18.13 -6.34 13.54
C PRO A 208 16.94 -6.99 14.26
N ARG A 209 17.10 -7.27 15.57
CA ARG A 209 16.03 -7.90 16.35
C ARG A 209 14.71 -7.15 16.22
N HIS A 210 13.61 -7.90 16.11
CA HIS A 210 12.26 -7.40 15.89
C HIS A 210 12.06 -6.60 14.60
N SER A 211 13.00 -6.59 13.64
CA SER A 211 12.80 -5.88 12.38
C SER A 211 11.78 -6.54 11.46
N ILE A 212 11.63 -7.86 11.56
CA ILE A 212 10.62 -8.61 10.81
C ILE A 212 9.32 -8.55 11.61
N VAL A 213 8.24 -8.04 11.00
CA VAL A 213 6.90 -8.01 11.60
C VAL A 213 6.04 -9.20 11.20
N GLY A 214 6.45 -9.94 10.16
CA GLY A 214 5.85 -11.21 9.80
C GLY A 214 6.46 -11.84 8.55
N PHE A 215 6.33 -13.15 8.45
CA PHE A 215 6.63 -13.90 7.23
C PHE A 215 5.35 -14.15 6.44
N GLU A 216 5.28 -13.70 5.19
CA GLU A 216 4.10 -13.87 4.33
C GLU A 216 4.23 -15.17 3.52
N VAL A 217 3.25 -16.07 3.59
CA VAL A 217 3.35 -17.41 2.97
C VAL A 217 2.78 -17.40 1.56
N GLY A 218 3.66 -17.38 0.57
CA GLY A 218 3.33 -17.32 -0.85
C GLY A 218 2.89 -15.95 -1.33
N ASN A 219 2.62 -15.85 -2.63
CA ASN A 219 2.16 -14.63 -3.28
C ASN A 219 1.09 -14.95 -4.31
N GLU A 220 -0.12 -14.40 -4.13
CA GLU A 220 -1.26 -14.59 -5.04
C GLU A 220 -1.63 -16.07 -5.28
N PRO A 221 -1.80 -16.89 -4.22
CA PRO A 221 -2.11 -18.31 -4.35
C PRO A 221 -3.44 -18.58 -5.08
N ASP A 222 -4.37 -17.62 -5.09
CA ASP A 222 -5.61 -17.67 -5.88
C ASP A 222 -5.37 -17.62 -7.40
N LEU A 223 -4.15 -17.32 -7.84
CA LEU A 223 -3.76 -17.38 -9.26
C LEU A 223 -3.04 -18.68 -9.62
N TYR A 224 -2.71 -19.54 -8.66
CA TYR A 224 -1.94 -20.76 -8.87
C TYR A 224 -2.76 -21.85 -9.57
N SER A 225 -3.05 -21.64 -10.85
CA SER A 225 -3.66 -22.60 -11.77
C SER A 225 -2.62 -23.22 -12.70
N ARG A 226 -2.93 -24.36 -13.32
CA ARG A 226 -2.05 -25.03 -14.29
C ARG A 226 -1.54 -24.06 -15.36
N ARG A 227 -2.41 -23.18 -15.86
CA ARG A 227 -2.03 -22.15 -16.83
C ARG A 227 -0.99 -21.19 -16.27
N HIS A 228 -1.17 -20.75 -15.03
CA HIS A 228 -0.19 -19.91 -14.35
C HIS A 228 1.14 -20.66 -14.19
N TRP A 229 1.10 -21.92 -13.75
CA TRP A 229 2.31 -22.71 -13.50
C TRP A 229 3.08 -22.97 -14.78
N VAL A 230 2.38 -23.28 -15.87
CA VAL A 230 3.01 -23.44 -17.18
C VAL A 230 3.67 -22.13 -17.61
N ARG A 231 2.99 -20.99 -17.44
CA ARG A 231 3.56 -19.67 -17.78
C ARG A 231 4.81 -19.34 -16.95
N THR A 232 4.79 -19.65 -15.66
CA THR A 232 5.84 -19.24 -14.72
C THR A 232 7.02 -20.22 -14.72
N LEU A 233 6.75 -21.53 -14.80
CA LEU A 233 7.74 -22.58 -14.55
C LEU A 233 8.09 -23.41 -15.78
N ALA A 234 7.17 -23.68 -16.71
CA ALA A 234 7.45 -24.63 -17.78
C ALA A 234 8.48 -24.09 -18.78
N ARG A 235 9.53 -24.88 -19.00
CA ARG A 235 10.62 -24.61 -19.96
C ARG A 235 10.62 -25.57 -21.14
N SER A 236 9.80 -26.62 -21.08
CA SER A 236 9.49 -27.48 -22.20
C SER A 236 8.07 -28.03 -22.08
N PRO A 237 7.43 -28.44 -23.19
CA PRO A 237 6.12 -29.10 -23.15
C PRO A 237 6.08 -30.33 -22.23
N LEU A 238 7.19 -31.06 -22.14
CA LEU A 238 7.32 -32.27 -21.30
C LEU A 238 7.21 -31.96 -19.79
N GLN A 239 7.59 -30.75 -19.37
CA GLN A 239 7.48 -30.33 -17.96
C GLN A 239 6.03 -30.00 -17.57
N THR A 240 5.15 -29.72 -18.53
CA THR A 240 3.76 -29.31 -18.26
C THR A 240 2.85 -30.44 -17.75
N ALA A 241 3.27 -31.70 -17.93
CA ALA A 241 2.51 -32.87 -17.50
C ALA A 241 2.53 -33.06 -15.97
N PHE A 242 3.57 -32.59 -15.30
CA PHE A 242 3.78 -32.77 -13.86
C PHE A 242 3.38 -31.55 -13.02
N LEU A 243 2.96 -30.46 -13.67
CA LEU A 243 2.49 -29.27 -12.97
C LEU A 243 1.05 -29.49 -12.46
N PRO A 244 0.78 -29.25 -11.17
CA PRO A 244 -0.54 -29.28 -10.58
C PRO A 244 -1.62 -28.50 -11.34
N LEU A 245 -2.85 -28.95 -11.12
CA LEU A 245 -4.04 -28.39 -11.76
C LEU A 245 -4.38 -27.01 -11.20
N GLU A 246 -4.45 -26.89 -9.89
CA GLU A 246 -4.79 -25.66 -9.18
C GLU A 246 -4.44 -25.81 -7.69
N LEU A 247 -4.06 -24.71 -7.05
CA LEU A 247 -4.05 -24.62 -5.59
C LEU A 247 -5.43 -24.17 -5.13
N THR A 248 -6.15 -25.01 -4.39
CA THR A 248 -7.46 -24.67 -3.82
C THR A 248 -7.30 -24.03 -2.44
N PRO A 249 -8.33 -23.36 -1.88
CA PRO A 249 -8.29 -22.86 -0.52
C PRO A 249 -7.89 -23.92 0.52
N SER A 250 -8.46 -25.12 0.44
CA SER A 250 -8.13 -26.23 1.36
C SER A 250 -6.69 -26.72 1.22
N LEU A 251 -6.14 -26.74 0.00
CA LEU A 251 -4.73 -27.10 -0.22
C LEU A 251 -3.79 -25.99 0.26
N TYR A 252 -4.17 -24.72 0.08
CA TYR A 252 -3.41 -23.61 0.64
C TYR A 252 -3.36 -23.68 2.17
N VAL A 253 -4.46 -24.00 2.84
CA VAL A 253 -4.47 -24.21 4.30
C VAL A 253 -3.52 -25.33 4.72
N GLN A 254 -3.49 -26.45 3.97
CA GLN A 254 -2.55 -27.54 4.23
C GLN A 254 -1.09 -27.10 4.04
N ASP A 255 -0.77 -26.41 2.95
CA ASP A 255 0.57 -25.91 2.71
C ASP A 255 0.94 -24.87 3.81
N PHE A 256 0.06 -23.94 4.17
CA PHE A 256 0.26 -22.96 5.25
C PHE A 256 0.54 -23.65 6.59
N ALA A 257 -0.19 -24.72 6.90
CA ALA A 257 0.00 -25.51 8.12
C ALA A 257 1.40 -26.13 8.18
N GLU A 258 1.95 -26.61 7.06
CA GLU A 258 3.32 -27.12 6.99
C GLU A 258 4.34 -26.01 7.24
N TYR A 259 4.13 -24.81 6.68
CA TYR A 259 4.99 -23.63 6.92
C TYR A 259 4.95 -23.19 8.39
N ALA A 260 3.75 -23.09 8.97
CA ALA A 260 3.55 -22.74 10.37
C ALA A 260 4.29 -23.69 11.32
N GLN A 261 4.25 -25.01 11.03
CA GLN A 261 4.98 -26.00 11.83
C GLN A 261 6.50 -25.76 11.76
N VAL A 262 7.09 -25.72 10.56
CA VAL A 262 8.56 -25.65 10.42
C VAL A 262 9.14 -24.30 10.83
N ILE A 263 8.40 -23.20 10.60
CA ILE A 263 8.82 -21.86 11.01
C ILE A 263 8.65 -21.70 12.51
N GLY A 264 7.56 -22.20 13.09
CA GLY A 264 7.33 -22.16 14.54
C GLY A 264 8.43 -22.85 15.35
N GLU A 265 9.07 -23.89 14.81
CA GLU A 265 10.23 -24.54 15.43
C GLU A 265 11.49 -23.65 15.47
N HIS A 266 11.61 -22.67 14.58
CA HIS A 266 12.85 -21.91 14.35
C HIS A 266 12.75 -20.41 14.65
N ALA A 267 11.56 -19.83 14.47
CA ALA A 267 11.25 -18.41 14.61
C ALA A 267 9.87 -18.21 15.29
N PRO A 268 9.63 -18.80 16.49
CA PRO A 268 8.30 -18.85 17.12
C PRO A 268 7.69 -17.48 17.45
N ASP A 269 8.52 -16.44 17.58
CA ASP A 269 8.10 -15.10 17.99
C ASP A 269 7.67 -14.21 16.79
N ILE A 270 7.83 -14.69 15.56
CA ILE A 270 7.47 -13.95 14.34
C ILE A 270 6.18 -14.54 13.76
N PRO A 271 5.08 -13.77 13.68
CA PRO A 271 3.83 -14.29 13.16
C PRO A 271 3.91 -14.53 11.64
N LEU A 272 3.04 -15.41 11.17
CA LEU A 272 2.78 -15.59 9.75
C LEU A 272 1.70 -14.62 9.26
N VAL A 273 1.83 -14.27 7.99
CA VAL A 273 0.93 -13.38 7.24
C VAL A 273 0.45 -14.14 6.01
N GLY A 274 -0.81 -13.97 5.64
CA GLY A 274 -1.37 -14.59 4.44
C GLY A 274 -2.85 -14.29 4.26
N PRO A 275 -3.48 -14.70 3.15
CA PRO A 275 -2.91 -15.50 2.07
C PRO A 275 -2.26 -14.71 0.93
N ALA A 276 -2.16 -13.38 1.01
CA ALA A 276 -1.65 -12.53 -0.08
C ALA A 276 -2.40 -12.71 -1.41
N VAL A 277 -3.73 -12.90 -1.37
CA VAL A 277 -4.54 -13.12 -2.58
C VAL A 277 -4.52 -11.93 -3.53
N ALA A 278 -4.45 -12.18 -4.84
CA ALA A 278 -4.38 -11.16 -5.89
C ALA A 278 -5.59 -10.22 -5.90
N HIS A 279 -6.76 -10.77 -5.57
CA HIS A 279 -8.03 -10.03 -5.56
C HIS A 279 -8.80 -10.36 -4.28
N SER A 280 -8.83 -9.43 -3.31
CA SER A 280 -9.45 -9.69 -1.99
C SER A 280 -10.91 -10.17 -2.04
N ARG A 281 -11.67 -9.76 -3.06
CA ARG A 281 -13.06 -10.19 -3.24
C ARG A 281 -13.18 -11.62 -3.76
N ASP A 282 -12.41 -11.93 -4.80
CA ASP A 282 -12.51 -13.23 -5.49
C ASP A 282 -11.72 -14.31 -4.73
N GLY A 283 -10.62 -13.92 -4.09
CA GLY A 283 -9.82 -14.73 -3.19
C GLY A 283 -10.36 -14.82 -1.75
N LEU A 284 -11.56 -14.29 -1.47
CA LEU A 284 -12.18 -14.39 -0.14
C LEU A 284 -12.28 -15.84 0.38
N PRO A 285 -12.54 -16.88 -0.45
CA PRO A 285 -12.52 -18.27 0.03
C PRO A 285 -11.17 -18.72 0.61
N PHE A 286 -10.04 -18.25 0.09
CA PHE A 286 -8.71 -18.52 0.68
C PHE A 286 -8.57 -17.84 2.04
N ILE A 287 -9.02 -16.60 2.15
CA ILE A 287 -9.01 -15.84 3.40
C ILE A 287 -9.87 -16.54 4.46
N SER A 288 -11.12 -16.87 4.12
CA SER A 288 -12.05 -17.55 5.04
C SER A 288 -11.51 -18.90 5.49
N ALA A 289 -11.05 -19.74 4.55
CA ALA A 289 -10.52 -21.06 4.89
C ALA A 289 -9.30 -20.97 5.81
N LEU A 290 -8.40 -19.99 5.59
CA LEU A 290 -7.23 -19.79 6.44
C LEU A 290 -7.61 -19.32 7.85
N ILE A 291 -8.61 -18.44 7.98
CA ILE A 291 -9.12 -17.98 9.28
C ILE A 291 -9.83 -19.12 10.03
N GLU A 292 -10.61 -19.94 9.31
CA GLU A 292 -11.37 -21.07 9.86
C GLU A 292 -10.47 -22.19 10.41
N ASP A 293 -9.21 -22.28 9.95
CA ASP A 293 -8.20 -23.20 10.50
C ASP A 293 -7.74 -22.81 11.93
N GLN A 294 -8.06 -21.59 12.39
CA GLN A 294 -7.84 -21.10 13.76
C GLN A 294 -6.40 -21.25 14.29
N ARG A 295 -5.42 -21.04 13.41
CA ARG A 295 -4.00 -21.17 13.73
C ARG A 295 -3.48 -20.00 14.56
N PRO A 296 -2.83 -20.24 15.72
CA PRO A 296 -2.23 -19.17 16.52
C PRO A 296 -1.06 -18.47 15.80
N GLU A 297 -0.43 -19.13 14.83
CA GLU A 297 0.69 -18.57 14.06
C GLU A 297 0.24 -17.48 13.07
N LEU A 298 -1.03 -17.46 12.66
CA LEU A 298 -1.57 -16.44 11.77
C LEU A 298 -1.76 -15.12 12.53
N GLY A 299 -0.88 -14.14 12.30
CA GLY A 299 -0.95 -12.83 12.97
C GLY A 299 -1.64 -11.73 12.16
N SER A 300 -1.72 -11.87 10.83
CA SER A 300 -2.40 -10.89 9.98
C SER A 300 -2.92 -11.52 8.69
N VAL A 301 -4.10 -11.08 8.28
CA VAL A 301 -4.65 -11.34 6.96
C VAL A 301 -4.06 -10.35 5.95
N SER A 302 -3.67 -10.85 4.79
CA SER A 302 -3.14 -10.04 3.70
C SER A 302 -3.82 -10.31 2.36
N ALA A 303 -3.88 -9.27 1.54
CA ALA A 303 -4.41 -9.34 0.19
C ALA A 303 -3.86 -8.20 -0.67
N HIS A 304 -4.08 -8.31 -1.98
CA HIS A 304 -3.67 -7.33 -2.96
C HIS A 304 -4.85 -6.59 -3.58
N LEU A 305 -4.56 -5.45 -4.21
CA LEU A 305 -5.57 -4.70 -4.95
C LEU A 305 -4.99 -3.88 -6.11
N TYR A 306 -5.50 -4.14 -7.32
CA TYR A 306 -5.32 -3.29 -8.49
C TYR A 306 -6.69 -3.05 -9.17
N PRO A 307 -7.18 -1.80 -9.26
CA PRO A 307 -8.47 -1.54 -9.89
C PRO A 307 -8.52 -1.83 -11.40
N TYR A 308 -7.36 -1.81 -12.07
CA TYR A 308 -7.23 -2.00 -13.52
C TYR A 308 -6.03 -2.86 -13.89
N SER A 309 -6.00 -3.38 -15.12
CA SER A 309 -4.94 -4.29 -15.58
C SER A 309 -4.44 -3.96 -16.98
N ALA A 310 -3.12 -3.77 -17.13
CA ALA A 310 -2.48 -3.61 -18.45
C ALA A 310 -2.40 -4.94 -19.24
N CYS A 311 -2.72 -6.08 -18.61
CA CYS A 311 -2.88 -7.35 -19.32
C CYS A 311 -4.19 -7.41 -20.14
N VAL A 312 -5.20 -6.59 -19.79
CA VAL A 312 -6.44 -6.51 -20.56
C VAL A 312 -6.18 -5.77 -21.87
N LYS A 313 -6.42 -6.43 -23.01
CA LYS A 313 -6.15 -5.87 -24.34
C LYS A 313 -7.35 -5.16 -24.97
N ASN A 314 -8.57 -5.60 -24.67
CA ASN A 314 -9.79 -4.98 -25.18
C ASN A 314 -10.06 -3.62 -24.49
N PRO A 315 -10.01 -2.48 -25.21
CA PRO A 315 -10.22 -1.16 -24.60
C PRO A 315 -11.62 -0.97 -23.99
N ARG A 316 -12.61 -1.71 -24.50
CA ARG A 316 -14.00 -1.67 -24.03
C ARG A 316 -14.21 -2.43 -22.72
N ALA A 317 -13.31 -3.35 -22.36
CA ALA A 317 -13.40 -4.08 -21.11
C ALA A 317 -13.33 -3.12 -19.90
N ARG A 318 -14.08 -3.43 -18.85
CA ARG A 318 -14.19 -2.60 -17.63
C ARG A 318 -12.84 -2.33 -16.98
N ASP A 319 -11.98 -3.34 -16.96
CA ASP A 319 -10.72 -3.32 -16.23
C ASP A 319 -9.55 -2.77 -17.09
N TYR A 320 -9.81 -2.35 -18.35
CA TYR A 320 -8.80 -1.74 -19.20
C TYR A 320 -8.44 -0.34 -18.68
N PRO A 321 -7.15 0.00 -18.49
CA PRO A 321 -6.75 1.25 -17.87
C PRO A 321 -6.80 2.45 -18.82
N THR A 322 -7.44 3.54 -18.37
CA THR A 322 -7.38 4.87 -19.00
C THR A 322 -7.23 5.94 -17.91
N VAL A 323 -6.73 7.12 -18.27
CA VAL A 323 -6.64 8.26 -17.33
C VAL A 323 -8.00 8.60 -16.72
N ALA A 324 -9.06 8.61 -17.54
CA ALA A 324 -10.43 8.86 -17.07
C ALA A 324 -10.90 7.78 -16.07
N ARG A 325 -10.55 6.51 -16.29
CA ARG A 325 -10.87 5.41 -15.38
C ARG A 325 -10.10 5.52 -14.07
N VAL A 326 -8.78 5.79 -14.10
CA VAL A 326 -7.97 6.03 -12.89
C VAL A 326 -8.52 7.19 -12.05
N LEU A 327 -9.02 8.25 -12.69
CA LEU A 327 -9.66 9.38 -12.00
C LEU A 327 -11.12 9.12 -11.59
N SER A 328 -11.73 8.02 -12.03
CA SER A 328 -13.14 7.75 -11.77
C SER A 328 -13.40 7.43 -10.30
N ARG A 329 -14.66 7.59 -9.87
CA ARG A 329 -15.10 7.11 -8.55
C ARG A 329 -14.91 5.59 -8.39
N GLY A 330 -15.01 4.83 -9.49
CA GLY A 330 -14.83 3.38 -9.50
C GLY A 330 -13.44 2.94 -9.06
N ALA A 331 -12.40 3.66 -9.50
CA ALA A 331 -11.01 3.37 -9.12
C ALA A 331 -10.77 3.52 -7.61
N THR A 332 -11.39 4.54 -7.00
CA THR A 332 -11.32 4.73 -5.54
C THR A 332 -12.24 3.75 -4.81
N SER A 333 -13.49 3.57 -5.27
CA SER A 333 -14.47 2.75 -4.56
C SER A 333 -14.05 1.29 -4.47
N ALA A 334 -13.22 0.78 -5.39
CA ALA A 334 -12.61 -0.55 -5.28
C ALA A 334 -11.91 -0.78 -3.92
N PHE A 335 -11.26 0.24 -3.34
CA PHE A 335 -10.63 0.17 -2.02
C PHE A 335 -11.63 0.15 -0.85
N SER A 336 -12.93 0.28 -1.13
CA SER A 336 -13.99 0.04 -0.16
C SER A 336 -14.80 -1.21 -0.48
N THR A 337 -15.11 -1.46 -1.76
CA THR A 337 -16.01 -2.54 -2.15
C THR A 337 -15.32 -3.89 -2.27
N HIS A 338 -14.03 -3.93 -2.61
CA HIS A 338 -13.32 -5.19 -2.83
C HIS A 338 -12.68 -5.73 -1.54
N ILE A 339 -12.33 -4.86 -0.59
CA ILE A 339 -11.65 -5.28 0.65
C ILE A 339 -12.61 -5.39 1.84
N ALA A 340 -13.82 -4.82 1.79
CA ALA A 340 -14.71 -4.74 2.95
C ALA A 340 -15.00 -6.11 3.58
N SER A 341 -15.30 -7.13 2.79
CA SER A 341 -15.56 -8.48 3.31
C SER A 341 -14.31 -9.07 3.96
N ALA A 342 -13.15 -8.93 3.33
CA ALA A 342 -11.88 -9.42 3.86
C ALA A 342 -11.50 -8.73 5.19
N VAL A 343 -11.69 -7.41 5.27
CA VAL A 343 -11.52 -6.63 6.51
C VAL A 343 -12.48 -7.14 7.59
N ALA A 344 -13.75 -7.30 7.26
CA ALA A 344 -14.77 -7.71 8.23
C ALA A 344 -14.49 -9.11 8.80
N VAL A 345 -14.15 -10.08 7.96
CA VAL A 345 -13.85 -11.45 8.44
C VAL A 345 -12.55 -11.50 9.24
N ALA A 346 -11.52 -10.74 8.84
CA ALA A 346 -10.26 -10.65 9.59
C ALA A 346 -10.51 -10.06 10.99
N HIS A 347 -11.20 -8.93 11.07
CA HIS A 347 -11.49 -8.25 12.34
C HIS A 347 -12.42 -9.06 13.24
N ALA A 348 -13.40 -9.78 12.67
CA ALA A 348 -14.27 -10.69 13.43
C ALA A 348 -13.50 -11.85 14.07
N ALA A 349 -12.39 -12.27 13.44
CA ALA A 349 -11.46 -13.27 14.00
C ALA A 349 -10.38 -12.66 14.91
N GLY A 350 -10.42 -11.35 15.20
CA GLY A 350 -9.42 -10.67 16.01
C GLY A 350 -8.07 -10.42 15.30
N LEU A 351 -8.01 -10.64 13.99
CA LEU A 351 -6.80 -10.47 13.17
C LEU A 351 -6.76 -9.08 12.52
N LYS A 352 -5.55 -8.68 12.13
CA LYS A 352 -5.32 -7.46 11.33
C LYS A 352 -5.55 -7.74 9.85
N PHE A 353 -5.96 -6.73 9.09
CA PHE A 353 -6.03 -6.80 7.62
C PHE A 353 -5.08 -5.79 7.00
N ARG A 354 -4.16 -6.25 6.15
CA ARG A 354 -3.18 -5.38 5.46
C ARG A 354 -3.23 -5.61 3.95
N LEU A 355 -3.30 -4.52 3.18
CA LEU A 355 -3.01 -4.58 1.75
C LEU A 355 -1.50 -4.68 1.55
N THR A 356 -0.94 -5.88 1.46
CA THR A 356 0.53 -6.07 1.32
C THR A 356 1.03 -5.80 -0.08
N GLU A 357 0.12 -5.62 -1.05
CA GLU A 357 0.45 -5.11 -2.37
C GLU A 357 -0.72 -4.34 -2.99
N PHE A 358 -0.48 -3.12 -3.48
CA PHE A 358 -1.47 -2.43 -4.31
C PHE A 358 -0.81 -1.46 -5.30
N ASN A 359 -1.52 -1.16 -6.40
CA ASN A 359 -1.24 0.01 -7.25
C ASN A 359 -2.48 0.31 -8.13
N SER A 360 -2.40 1.32 -8.99
CA SER A 360 -3.50 1.74 -9.88
C SER A 360 -3.77 0.77 -11.02
N VAL A 361 -2.71 0.18 -11.59
CA VAL A 361 -2.76 -0.70 -12.77
C VAL A 361 -1.73 -1.82 -12.61
N THR A 362 -2.17 -3.08 -12.70
CA THR A 362 -1.29 -4.26 -12.63
C THR A 362 -0.56 -4.51 -13.96
N CYS A 363 0.21 -5.60 -14.06
CA CYS A 363 1.01 -5.99 -15.22
C CYS A 363 2.05 -4.94 -15.63
N GLY A 364 2.66 -4.29 -14.63
CA GLY A 364 3.69 -3.26 -14.82
C GLY A 364 3.16 -1.88 -15.22
N GLY A 365 1.83 -1.75 -15.34
CA GLY A 365 1.19 -0.51 -15.71
C GLY A 365 1.08 -0.29 -17.23
N LYS A 366 0.32 0.75 -17.59
CA LYS A 366 0.15 1.18 -18.97
C LYS A 366 0.80 2.55 -19.16
N PRO A 367 1.76 2.71 -20.09
CA PRO A 367 2.31 4.02 -20.45
C PRO A 367 1.22 4.99 -20.92
N GLY A 368 1.36 6.27 -20.57
CA GLY A 368 0.35 7.31 -20.76
C GLY A 368 -0.86 7.16 -19.84
N VAL A 369 -0.80 6.29 -18.83
CA VAL A 369 -1.81 6.15 -17.77
C VAL A 369 -1.14 6.04 -16.41
N SER A 370 -0.37 4.97 -16.17
CA SER A 370 0.21 4.68 -14.84
C SER A 370 1.31 5.64 -14.44
N ASN A 371 1.99 6.24 -15.42
CA ASN A 371 3.05 7.24 -15.25
C ASN A 371 2.55 8.69 -15.40
N THR A 372 1.23 8.94 -15.31
CA THR A 372 0.64 10.28 -15.49
C THR A 372 0.15 10.87 -14.19
N PHE A 373 -0.08 12.18 -14.17
CA PHE A 373 -0.58 12.92 -13.01
C PHE A 373 -1.91 12.42 -12.45
N ALA A 374 -2.70 11.71 -13.25
CA ALA A 374 -3.88 11.01 -12.77
C ALA A 374 -3.63 10.12 -11.54
N THR A 375 -2.49 9.42 -11.50
CA THR A 375 -2.16 8.53 -10.37
C THR A 375 -1.78 9.30 -9.10
N ALA A 376 -1.27 10.53 -9.24
CA ALA A 376 -0.97 11.42 -8.12
C ALA A 376 -2.25 11.90 -7.40
N LEU A 377 -3.36 12.05 -8.13
CA LEU A 377 -4.67 12.40 -7.57
C LEU A 377 -5.40 11.17 -7.02
N TRP A 378 -5.24 10.01 -7.67
CA TRP A 378 -5.86 8.75 -7.26
C TRP A 378 -5.28 8.19 -5.95
N ALA A 379 -3.96 8.19 -5.78
CA ALA A 379 -3.29 7.49 -4.69
C ALA A 379 -3.71 7.94 -3.27
N PRO A 380 -3.70 9.24 -2.90
CA PRO A 380 -4.15 9.66 -1.58
C PRO A 380 -5.63 9.31 -1.33
N ASP A 381 -6.47 9.40 -2.37
CA ASP A 381 -7.90 9.09 -2.27
C ASP A 381 -8.16 7.59 -2.04
N ALA A 382 -7.40 6.73 -2.75
CA ALA A 382 -7.42 5.29 -2.57
C ALA A 382 -6.94 4.87 -1.16
N LEU A 383 -5.81 5.42 -0.70
CA LEU A 383 -5.23 5.12 0.61
C LEU A 383 -6.16 5.50 1.77
N PHE A 384 -6.74 6.70 1.74
CA PHE A 384 -7.71 7.08 2.75
C PHE A 384 -9.01 6.27 2.66
N THR A 385 -9.39 5.79 1.47
CA THR A 385 -10.54 4.88 1.31
C THR A 385 -10.27 3.52 1.92
N ALA A 386 -9.08 2.95 1.73
CA ALA A 386 -8.67 1.72 2.39
C ALA A 386 -8.69 1.88 3.93
N MET A 387 -8.10 2.96 4.42
CA MET A 387 -8.08 3.29 5.85
C MET A 387 -9.47 3.42 6.46
N ARG A 388 -10.38 4.15 5.79
CA ARG A 388 -11.77 4.30 6.24
C ARG A 388 -12.55 2.99 6.21
N THR A 389 -12.21 2.09 5.29
CA THR A 389 -12.84 0.77 5.17
C THR A 389 -12.39 -0.18 6.28
N GLY A 390 -11.26 0.11 6.92
CA GLY A 390 -10.74 -0.64 8.06
C GLY A 390 -9.44 -1.39 7.79
N ALA A 391 -8.75 -1.13 6.68
CA ALA A 391 -7.39 -1.65 6.51
C ALA A 391 -6.49 -1.14 7.66
N ASP A 392 -5.72 -2.04 8.27
CA ASP A 392 -4.74 -1.71 9.30
C ASP A 392 -3.41 -1.23 8.69
N GLY A 393 -3.22 -1.43 7.39
CA GLY A 393 -2.14 -0.86 6.62
C GLY A 393 -2.17 -1.20 5.13
N ALA A 394 -1.28 -0.58 4.36
CA ALA A 394 -1.17 -0.75 2.92
C ALA A 394 0.28 -0.55 2.44
N ASN A 395 0.73 -1.38 1.50
CA ASN A 395 2.04 -1.31 0.85
C ASN A 395 1.87 -1.07 -0.65
N LEU A 396 2.31 0.10 -1.12
CA LEU A 396 2.29 0.38 -2.56
C LEU A 396 3.39 -0.45 -3.24
N HIS A 397 3.04 -1.19 -4.28
CA HIS A 397 4.01 -1.98 -5.03
C HIS A 397 4.88 -1.11 -5.93
N VAL A 398 6.20 -1.29 -5.81
CA VAL A 398 7.23 -0.51 -6.49
C VAL A 398 8.25 -1.45 -7.12
N ARG A 399 8.42 -1.30 -8.43
CA ARG A 399 9.46 -1.98 -9.22
C ARG A 399 10.26 -0.94 -9.99
N GLN A 400 11.55 -1.23 -10.19
CA GLN A 400 12.51 -0.30 -10.79
C GLN A 400 12.14 0.06 -12.25
N ASN A 401 11.78 -0.92 -13.07
CA ASN A 401 11.57 -0.74 -14.50
C ASN A 401 10.12 -0.44 -14.91
N PRO A 402 9.09 -1.11 -14.33
CA PRO A 402 7.70 -0.90 -14.74
C PRO A 402 7.18 0.53 -14.50
N VAL A 403 6.29 0.98 -15.40
CA VAL A 403 5.82 2.37 -15.42
C VAL A 403 4.79 2.70 -14.33
N ASN A 404 4.25 1.69 -13.64
CA ASN A 404 3.36 1.89 -12.49
C ASN A 404 4.09 2.19 -11.17
N GLY A 405 5.42 2.11 -11.12
CA GLY A 405 6.18 2.56 -9.97
C GLY A 405 6.05 4.08 -9.73
N PRO A 406 6.15 4.57 -8.48
CA PRO A 406 6.25 6.00 -8.18
C PRO A 406 7.59 6.61 -8.56
N PHE A 407 8.65 5.81 -8.68
CA PHE A 407 9.98 6.28 -9.05
C PHE A 407 10.79 5.16 -9.70
N ALA A 408 11.89 5.55 -10.33
CA ALA A 408 12.99 4.67 -10.71
C ALA A 408 14.31 5.35 -10.30
N ILE A 409 15.37 4.57 -10.05
CA ILE A 409 16.69 5.07 -9.68
C ILE A 409 17.73 4.51 -10.66
N SER A 410 18.27 5.35 -11.53
CA SER A 410 19.28 4.94 -12.52
C SER A 410 20.63 5.58 -12.20
N SER A 411 21.63 5.37 -13.07
CA SER A 411 22.90 6.09 -13.00
C SER A 411 22.75 7.62 -13.15
N SER A 412 21.62 8.12 -13.67
CA SER A 412 21.31 9.55 -13.70
C SER A 412 20.56 10.03 -12.45
N GLY A 413 20.41 9.19 -11.43
CA GLY A 413 19.69 9.48 -10.19
C GLY A 413 18.20 9.14 -10.23
N LEU A 414 17.44 9.80 -9.34
CA LEU A 414 16.00 9.67 -9.17
C LEU A 414 15.22 10.16 -10.39
N TYR A 415 14.40 9.28 -10.94
CA TYR A 415 13.29 9.64 -11.80
C TYR A 415 11.98 9.60 -11.00
N ALA A 416 11.55 10.76 -10.51
CA ALA A 416 10.30 10.92 -9.76
C ALA A 416 9.09 10.95 -10.71
N ARG A 417 8.24 9.91 -10.66
CA ARG A 417 7.00 9.86 -11.45
C ARG A 417 5.87 10.57 -10.70
N PRO A 418 4.79 10.99 -11.40
CA PRO A 418 3.69 11.72 -10.77
C PRO A 418 3.09 11.03 -9.54
N LEU A 419 2.97 9.70 -9.55
CA LEU A 419 2.47 8.92 -8.42
C LEU A 419 3.21 9.24 -7.11
N LEU A 420 4.54 9.45 -7.13
CA LEU A 420 5.32 9.79 -5.95
C LEU A 420 4.78 11.04 -5.25
N TYR A 421 4.44 12.09 -5.99
CA TYR A 421 3.93 13.34 -5.40
C TYR A 421 2.59 13.16 -4.71
N GLY A 422 1.73 12.27 -5.20
CA GLY A 422 0.47 11.90 -4.55
C GLY A 422 0.68 11.18 -3.22
N LEU A 423 1.67 10.28 -3.17
CA LEU A 423 2.05 9.59 -1.93
C LEU A 423 2.67 10.57 -0.92
N LEU A 424 3.52 11.48 -1.38
CA LEU A 424 4.11 12.52 -0.52
C LEU A 424 3.05 13.48 0.02
N LEU A 425 2.01 13.78 -0.75
CA LEU A 425 0.84 14.52 -0.26
C LEU A 425 0.07 13.72 0.80
N PHE A 426 -0.11 12.41 0.59
CA PHE A 426 -0.74 11.53 1.59
C PHE A 426 0.07 11.49 2.89
N THR A 427 1.39 11.32 2.85
CA THR A 427 2.21 11.26 4.07
C THR A 427 2.22 12.59 4.81
N ARG A 428 2.20 13.73 4.10
CA ARG A 428 2.08 15.08 4.70
C ARG A 428 0.75 15.33 5.40
N MET A 429 -0.33 14.65 5.01
CA MET A 429 -1.61 14.74 5.70
C MET A 429 -1.59 14.04 7.06
N LEU A 430 -0.65 13.14 7.27
CA LEU A 430 -0.51 12.36 8.48
C LEU A 430 0.53 12.97 9.41
N GLY A 431 0.53 12.48 10.64
CA GLY A 431 1.44 12.94 11.68
C GLY A 431 1.22 12.11 12.93
N PRO A 432 1.90 12.48 14.02
CA PRO A 432 1.74 11.75 15.26
C PRO A 432 0.33 11.91 15.84
N GLN A 433 -0.16 10.85 16.49
CA GLN A 433 -1.54 10.76 16.99
C GLN A 433 -2.60 11.10 15.92
N ALA A 434 -2.31 10.78 14.65
CA ALA A 434 -3.22 11.04 13.56
C ALA A 434 -4.57 10.33 13.80
N ARG A 435 -5.66 11.06 13.55
CA ARG A 435 -7.03 10.53 13.54
C ARG A 435 -7.71 10.95 12.26
N LEU A 436 -8.18 9.99 11.48
CA LEU A 436 -9.00 10.21 10.30
C LEU A 436 -10.38 10.69 10.74
N VAL A 437 -10.75 11.89 10.34
CA VAL A 437 -12.04 12.50 10.65
C VAL A 437 -12.93 12.45 9.42
N ARG A 438 -14.23 12.26 9.61
CA ARG A 438 -15.19 12.18 8.51
C ARG A 438 -15.66 13.58 8.10
N PRO A 439 -15.23 14.12 6.94
CA PRO A 439 -15.83 15.35 6.43
C PRO A 439 -17.24 15.10 5.91
N HIS A 440 -18.14 16.06 6.12
CA HIS A 440 -19.42 16.13 5.43
C HIS A 440 -19.26 16.99 4.16
N LEU A 441 -19.15 16.33 3.00
CA LEU A 441 -19.02 16.97 1.69
C LEU A 441 -20.40 17.10 1.02
N VAL A 442 -20.80 18.32 0.69
CA VAL A 442 -21.96 18.63 -0.15
C VAL A 442 -21.46 19.21 -1.47
N ALA A 443 -21.66 18.47 -2.56
CA ALA A 443 -21.28 18.87 -3.91
C ALA A 443 -22.23 18.24 -4.95
N PRO A 444 -22.46 18.88 -6.10
CA PRO A 444 -23.12 18.23 -7.24
C PRO A 444 -22.41 16.94 -7.62
N ARG A 445 -23.17 15.89 -7.96
CA ARG A 445 -22.59 14.58 -8.36
C ARG A 445 -21.66 14.67 -9.57
N SER A 446 -21.89 15.65 -10.45
CA SER A 446 -21.05 15.95 -11.60
C SER A 446 -19.65 16.47 -11.21
N LEU A 447 -19.48 16.98 -9.99
CA LEU A 447 -18.16 17.25 -9.44
C LEU A 447 -17.58 15.95 -8.90
N ASN A 448 -16.50 15.50 -9.54
CA ASN A 448 -15.69 14.38 -9.05
C ASN A 448 -14.71 14.89 -7.98
N LEU A 449 -15.27 15.47 -6.92
CA LEU A 449 -14.54 16.05 -5.79
C LEU A 449 -14.50 15.06 -4.63
N SER A 450 -13.31 14.84 -4.08
CA SER A 450 -13.10 14.05 -2.86
C SER A 450 -12.57 14.94 -1.75
N ALA A 451 -12.97 14.68 -0.51
CA ALA A 451 -12.52 15.41 0.67
C ALA A 451 -12.10 14.43 1.78
N TRP A 452 -10.94 14.70 2.37
CA TRP A 452 -10.37 13.92 3.47
C TRP A 452 -9.89 14.85 4.57
N ALA A 453 -9.97 14.40 5.82
CA ALA A 453 -9.58 15.21 6.96
C ALA A 453 -8.83 14.38 7.99
N VAL A 454 -7.70 14.88 8.46
CA VAL A 454 -6.89 14.23 9.49
C VAL A 454 -6.57 15.24 10.58
N ARG A 455 -6.88 14.89 11.82
CA ARG A 455 -6.38 15.61 12.99
C ARG A 455 -5.06 15.00 13.40
N VAL A 456 -4.06 15.81 13.70
CA VAL A 456 -2.76 15.37 14.22
C VAL A 456 -2.42 16.12 15.51
N ARG A 457 -1.39 15.65 16.21
CA ARG A 457 -0.91 16.26 17.47
C ARG A 457 -0.74 17.78 17.34
N GLY A 458 -0.96 18.50 18.45
CA GLY A 458 -0.81 19.96 18.50
C GLY A 458 -2.02 20.74 18.00
N GLY A 459 -3.19 20.08 17.90
CA GLY A 459 -4.43 20.71 17.47
C GLY A 459 -4.40 21.13 16.00
N LEU A 460 -3.71 20.38 15.14
CA LEU A 460 -3.69 20.65 13.71
C LEU A 460 -4.74 19.79 13.01
N LEU A 461 -5.46 20.41 12.07
CA LEU A 461 -6.38 19.76 11.16
C LEU A 461 -5.85 19.95 9.74
N HIS A 462 -5.59 18.84 9.06
CA HIS A 462 -5.30 18.80 7.64
C HIS A 462 -6.57 18.40 6.88
N VAL A 463 -6.93 19.16 5.84
CA VAL A 463 -8.06 18.87 4.95
C VAL A 463 -7.53 18.77 3.52
N LEU A 464 -7.67 17.61 2.91
CA LEU A 464 -7.30 17.37 1.51
C LEU A 464 -8.55 17.44 0.64
N LEU A 465 -8.50 18.28 -0.39
CA LEU A 465 -9.49 18.40 -1.44
C LEU A 465 -8.86 17.90 -2.74
N ILE A 466 -9.51 16.97 -3.43
CA ILE A 466 -9.03 16.40 -4.70
C ILE A 466 -10.12 16.61 -5.74
N ASP A 467 -9.90 17.54 -6.65
CA ASP A 467 -10.79 17.75 -7.79
C ASP A 467 -10.29 16.97 -9.00
N LYS A 468 -11.07 15.97 -9.41
CA LYS A 468 -10.80 15.13 -10.57
C LYS A 468 -11.70 15.48 -11.75
N SER A 469 -12.39 16.63 -11.68
CA SER A 469 -13.24 17.15 -12.75
C SER A 469 -12.47 18.12 -13.65
N SER A 470 -13.13 18.55 -14.72
CA SER A 470 -12.59 19.50 -15.71
C SER A 470 -12.84 20.97 -15.37
N ARG A 471 -13.37 21.29 -14.18
CA ARG A 471 -13.74 22.67 -13.81
C ARG A 471 -13.23 23.04 -12.43
N THR A 472 -12.55 24.18 -12.32
CA THR A 472 -12.13 24.74 -11.03
C THR A 472 -13.31 24.87 -10.08
N VAL A 473 -13.20 24.26 -8.90
CA VAL A 473 -14.25 24.25 -7.87
C VAL A 473 -13.95 25.28 -6.79
N ARG A 474 -14.97 26.03 -6.35
CA ARG A 474 -14.91 26.82 -5.12
C ARG A 474 -15.46 26.00 -3.97
N VAL A 475 -14.62 25.69 -2.99
CA VAL A 475 -14.99 24.93 -1.80
C VAL A 475 -15.06 25.84 -0.58
N ASN A 476 -16.23 25.91 0.05
CA ASN A 476 -16.41 26.56 1.35
C ASN A 476 -16.16 25.52 2.46
N LEU A 477 -15.20 25.80 3.34
CA LEU A 477 -14.80 24.93 4.44
C LEU A 477 -15.35 25.46 5.76
N HIS A 478 -16.23 24.71 6.39
CA HIS A 478 -16.74 24.97 7.73
C HIS A 478 -15.95 24.12 8.72
N LEU A 479 -14.91 24.71 9.31
CA LEU A 479 -13.95 24.04 10.19
C LEU A 479 -14.09 24.57 11.63
N PRO A 480 -13.73 23.80 12.66
CA PRO A 480 -13.73 24.26 14.06
C PRO A 480 -12.49 25.12 14.36
N ALA A 481 -12.25 26.13 13.52
CA ALA A 481 -11.10 27.01 13.57
C ALA A 481 -11.44 28.39 12.99
N THR A 482 -10.78 29.41 13.55
CA THR A 482 -10.79 30.80 13.04
C THR A 482 -9.39 31.33 12.73
N SER A 483 -8.34 30.59 13.11
CA SER A 483 -6.95 30.98 12.81
C SER A 483 -6.68 30.95 11.30
N PRO A 484 -5.72 31.73 10.78
CA PRO A 484 -5.30 31.59 9.38
C PRO A 484 -4.97 30.14 9.02
N ALA A 485 -5.43 29.71 7.84
CA ALA A 485 -5.11 28.40 7.28
C ALA A 485 -4.03 28.55 6.21
N SER A 486 -3.15 27.56 6.08
CA SER A 486 -2.21 27.45 4.96
C SER A 486 -2.72 26.46 3.93
N VAL A 487 -2.42 26.69 2.64
CA VAL A 487 -2.84 25.84 1.53
C VAL A 487 -1.62 25.48 0.69
N GLN A 488 -1.34 24.19 0.58
CA GLN A 488 -0.38 23.61 -0.35
C GLN A 488 -1.13 22.94 -1.50
N ARG A 489 -0.59 23.00 -2.72
CA ARG A 489 -1.25 22.46 -3.92
C ARG A 489 -0.41 21.42 -4.62
N LEU A 490 -1.07 20.39 -5.13
CA LEU A 490 -0.50 19.42 -6.05
C LEU A 490 -1.05 19.73 -7.43
N LEU A 491 -0.17 20.15 -8.35
CA LEU A 491 -0.51 20.67 -9.67
C LEU A 491 0.32 19.99 -10.76
N ALA A 492 -0.23 19.90 -11.96
CA ALA A 492 0.48 19.59 -13.20
C ALA A 492 -0.26 20.26 -14.38
N PRO A 493 0.36 20.35 -15.58
CA PRO A 493 -0.31 20.95 -16.75
C PRO A 493 -1.61 20.26 -17.16
N SER A 494 -1.72 18.94 -16.97
CA SER A 494 -2.91 18.15 -17.29
C SER A 494 -2.92 16.84 -16.49
N PRO A 495 -4.05 16.12 -16.39
CA PRO A 495 -4.08 14.78 -15.80
C PRO A 495 -3.24 13.74 -16.58
N TYR A 496 -2.89 14.01 -17.84
CA TYR A 496 -2.04 13.15 -18.68
C TYR A 496 -0.54 13.45 -18.53
N SER A 497 -0.17 14.49 -17.79
CA SER A 497 1.22 14.93 -17.67
C SER A 497 2.08 13.89 -16.96
N GLU A 498 3.20 13.51 -17.58
CA GLU A 498 4.22 12.64 -16.98
C GLU A 498 5.31 13.45 -16.24
N TRP A 499 5.37 14.76 -16.49
CA TRP A 499 6.31 15.71 -15.92
C TRP A 499 5.61 17.04 -15.57
N GLY A 500 6.37 17.97 -14.99
CA GLY A 500 5.84 19.28 -14.57
C GLY A 500 4.92 19.20 -13.34
N VAL A 501 4.95 18.07 -12.63
CA VAL A 501 4.23 17.91 -11.37
C VAL A 501 4.93 18.72 -10.29
N THR A 502 4.16 19.52 -9.56
CA THR A 502 4.67 20.26 -8.41
C THR A 502 3.80 20.02 -7.19
N LEU A 503 4.45 19.89 -6.03
CA LEU A 503 3.82 19.90 -4.73
C LEU A 503 4.28 21.15 -3.98
N ASN A 504 3.34 22.02 -3.62
CA ASN A 504 3.60 23.33 -3.04
C ASN A 504 4.54 24.21 -3.91
N GLY A 505 4.47 24.09 -5.24
CA GLY A 505 5.32 24.84 -6.17
C GLY A 505 6.75 24.27 -6.34
N GLN A 506 7.03 23.11 -5.75
CA GLN A 506 8.34 22.46 -5.82
C GLN A 506 8.27 21.11 -6.52
N HIS A 507 9.38 20.69 -7.12
CA HIS A 507 9.56 19.37 -7.73
C HIS A 507 10.80 18.69 -7.14
N LEU A 508 10.94 17.38 -7.36
CA LEU A 508 12.12 16.61 -6.93
C LEU A 508 13.19 16.63 -8.03
N THR A 509 14.41 16.95 -7.62
CA THR A 509 15.62 16.79 -8.44
C THR A 509 16.02 15.32 -8.59
N TYR A 510 16.98 15.04 -9.46
CA TYR A 510 17.58 13.72 -9.61
C TYR A 510 18.31 13.21 -8.36
N LEU A 511 18.63 14.08 -7.39
CA LEU A 511 19.18 13.68 -6.10
C LEU A 511 18.09 13.48 -5.02
N GLY A 512 16.81 13.65 -5.39
CA GLY A 512 15.68 13.59 -4.47
C GLY A 512 15.52 14.81 -3.56
N HIS A 513 16.22 15.91 -3.84
CA HIS A 513 15.99 17.21 -3.16
C HIS A 513 14.81 17.97 -3.76
N TRP A 514 14.10 18.74 -2.93
CA TRP A 514 13.07 19.67 -3.40
C TRP A 514 13.71 20.90 -4.06
N ALA A 515 13.28 21.22 -5.27
CA ALA A 515 13.70 22.39 -6.04
C ALA A 515 12.49 23.24 -6.45
N GLY A 516 12.71 24.54 -6.63
CA GLY A 516 11.68 25.55 -6.88
C GLY A 516 11.25 26.29 -5.60
N THR A 517 10.47 27.35 -5.78
CA THR A 517 10.02 28.22 -4.68
C THR A 517 8.74 27.67 -4.06
N PRO A 518 8.67 27.48 -2.73
CA PRO A 518 7.42 27.17 -2.04
C PRO A 518 6.33 28.20 -2.37
N ARG A 519 5.14 27.73 -2.75
CA ARG A 519 3.97 28.55 -3.11
C ARG A 519 2.81 28.37 -2.12
N THR A 520 3.12 28.30 -0.83
CA THR A 520 2.11 28.15 0.22
C THR A 520 1.23 29.40 0.26
N GLN A 521 -0.09 29.20 0.15
CA GLN A 521 -1.07 30.28 0.22
C GLN A 521 -1.62 30.38 1.64
N HIS A 522 -2.00 31.58 2.08
CA HIS A 522 -2.68 31.80 3.35
C HIS A 522 -4.13 32.24 3.10
N VAL A 523 -5.07 31.65 3.83
CA VAL A 523 -6.49 31.96 3.76
C VAL A 523 -6.99 32.29 5.16
N ILE A 524 -7.66 33.43 5.29
CA ILE A 524 -8.25 33.88 6.56
C ILE A 524 -9.70 33.40 6.63
N ALA A 525 -10.17 33.09 7.83
CA ALA A 525 -11.57 32.76 8.05
C ALA A 525 -12.47 33.97 7.70
N GLY A 526 -13.62 33.71 7.08
CA GLY A 526 -14.62 34.75 6.83
C GLY A 526 -15.25 35.29 8.12
N SER A 527 -15.95 36.42 8.02
CA SER A 527 -16.60 37.11 9.15
C SER A 527 -17.63 36.26 9.91
N ARG A 528 -18.19 35.22 9.28
CA ARG A 528 -19.13 34.27 9.87
C ARG A 528 -18.49 32.91 10.20
N GLY A 529 -17.16 32.83 10.19
CA GLY A 529 -16.40 31.58 10.28
C GLY A 529 -16.28 30.85 8.93
N GLY A 530 -15.29 29.97 8.83
CA GLY A 530 -15.01 29.15 7.64
C GLY A 530 -14.11 29.77 6.59
N TYR A 531 -13.60 28.96 5.66
CA TYR A 531 -12.57 29.33 4.68
C TYR A 531 -13.10 29.11 3.26
N ALA A 532 -12.66 29.92 2.30
CA ALA A 532 -12.97 29.69 0.88
C ALA A 532 -11.69 29.30 0.14
N VAL A 533 -11.67 28.11 -0.45
CA VAL A 533 -10.52 27.58 -1.20
C VAL A 533 -10.95 27.27 -2.62
N LEU A 534 -10.23 27.82 -3.59
CA LEU A 534 -10.33 27.38 -4.98
C LEU A 534 -9.50 26.13 -5.18
N VAL A 535 -10.03 25.13 -5.85
CA VAL A 535 -9.32 23.92 -6.26
C VAL A 535 -9.33 23.91 -7.78
N PRO A 536 -8.20 24.18 -8.46
CA PRO A 536 -8.12 24.06 -9.91
C PRO A 536 -8.59 22.69 -10.39
N HIS A 537 -9.13 22.64 -11.61
CA HIS A 537 -9.50 21.38 -12.25
C HIS A 537 -8.32 20.40 -12.27
N HIS A 538 -8.60 19.10 -12.16
CA HIS A 538 -7.58 18.05 -12.07
C HIS A 538 -6.41 18.41 -11.14
N SER A 539 -6.70 18.74 -9.88
CA SER A 539 -5.67 19.08 -8.90
C SER A 539 -6.04 18.68 -7.48
N ALA A 540 -5.10 18.84 -6.54
CA ALA A 540 -5.40 18.70 -5.13
C ALA A 540 -4.90 19.89 -4.31
N ALA A 541 -5.57 20.17 -3.20
CA ALA A 541 -5.21 21.18 -2.22
C ALA A 541 -5.26 20.60 -0.80
N MET A 542 -4.15 20.70 -0.08
CA MET A 542 -4.07 20.39 1.34
C MET A 542 -4.13 21.69 2.13
N VAL A 543 -5.18 21.83 2.93
CA VAL A 543 -5.42 22.95 3.84
C VAL A 543 -4.99 22.53 5.23
N THR A 544 -4.17 23.34 5.90
CA THR A 544 -3.75 23.10 7.28
C THR A 544 -4.20 24.25 8.15
N VAL A 545 -4.86 23.93 9.26
CA VAL A 545 -5.35 24.94 10.22
C VAL A 545 -5.18 24.44 11.64
N ARG A 546 -4.98 25.36 12.58
CA ARG A 546 -5.01 25.05 14.01
C ARG A 546 -6.45 25.12 14.51
N ILE A 547 -6.96 24.01 15.02
CA ILE A 547 -8.28 23.95 15.65
C ILE A 547 -8.17 24.40 17.11
N SER A 548 -9.20 25.09 17.59
CA SER A 548 -9.27 25.45 19.01
C SER A 548 -9.46 24.17 19.83
N ALA A 549 -8.78 24.04 20.97
CA ALA A 549 -8.96 22.90 21.86
C ALA A 549 -10.45 22.77 22.23
N PRO A 550 -11.02 21.54 22.27
CA PRO A 550 -12.39 21.37 22.74
C PRO A 550 -12.50 21.97 24.14
N ARG A 551 -13.45 22.90 24.34
CA ARG A 551 -13.76 23.42 25.68
C ARG A 551 -14.21 22.23 26.51
N THR A 552 -13.34 21.75 27.42
CA THR A 552 -13.79 20.88 28.50
C THR A 552 -14.72 21.71 29.36
N THR A 553 -16.02 21.47 29.25
CA THR A 553 -16.97 21.90 30.26
C THR A 553 -16.56 21.20 31.55
N ARG A 554 -15.76 21.89 32.39
CA ARG A 554 -15.63 21.53 33.79
C ARG A 554 -17.04 21.57 34.36
N HIS A 555 -17.63 20.41 34.63
CA HIS A 555 -18.71 20.34 35.59
C HIS A 555 -18.12 20.81 36.92
N VAL A 556 -18.34 22.09 37.23
CA VAL A 556 -18.15 22.60 38.58
C VAL A 556 -19.21 21.88 39.41
N ILE A 557 -18.81 20.79 40.07
CA ILE A 557 -19.58 20.27 41.20
C ILE A 557 -19.49 21.36 42.26
N SER A 558 -20.52 22.20 42.35
CA SER A 558 -20.71 23.11 43.46
C SER A 558 -20.80 22.27 44.74
N LYS A 559 -19.72 22.25 45.53
CA LYS A 559 -19.81 21.85 46.93
C LYS A 559 -20.54 22.98 47.65
N HIS A 560 -21.86 22.89 47.76
CA HIS A 560 -22.59 23.63 48.78
C HIS A 560 -22.23 23.03 50.14
N HIS A 561 -21.38 23.73 50.88
CA HIS A 561 -21.35 23.65 52.34
C HIS A 561 -22.49 24.53 52.86
N GLY A 562 -23.44 23.92 53.56
CA GLY A 562 -24.56 24.62 54.19
C GLY A 562 -25.12 23.80 55.35
N GLY A 563 -24.64 24.12 56.55
CA GLY A 563 -25.40 24.12 57.80
C GLY A 563 -26.06 22.81 58.27
N VAL A 564 -25.42 22.15 59.24
CA VAL A 564 -26.10 21.25 60.16
C VAL A 564 -27.00 22.08 61.08
N ALA A 565 -28.32 21.86 60.99
CA ALA A 565 -29.27 22.20 62.04
C ALA A 565 -29.78 20.90 62.67
N VAL A 566 -29.58 20.79 63.97
CA VAL A 566 -29.97 19.66 64.81
C VAL A 566 -31.48 19.70 65.06
N THR A 567 -32.18 18.62 64.76
CA THR A 567 -33.51 18.33 65.32
C THR A 567 -33.54 16.90 65.86
N LYS A 568 -34.07 16.79 67.09
CA LYS A 568 -34.13 15.58 67.91
C LYS A 568 -35.30 14.66 67.52
N HIS A 569 -35.10 13.36 67.81
CA HIS A 569 -36.07 12.25 67.97
C HIS A 569 -36.70 11.73 66.65
N ALA A 570 -36.95 10.43 66.42
CA ALA A 570 -37.12 9.30 67.33
C ALA A 570 -36.63 7.96 66.72
N VAL A 571 -36.49 6.99 67.62
CA VAL A 571 -36.11 5.58 67.45
C VAL A 571 -37.11 4.81 66.58
N LEU A 572 -36.62 3.99 65.65
CA LEU A 572 -37.22 2.68 65.35
C LEU A 572 -36.17 1.73 64.76
N ALA A 573 -35.98 0.63 65.48
CA ALA A 573 -35.11 -0.49 65.14
C ALA A 573 -35.84 -1.50 64.22
N VAL A 574 -35.11 -2.58 63.90
CA VAL A 574 -35.50 -3.82 63.21
C VAL A 574 -35.35 -3.74 61.68
N GLY A 575 -34.63 -4.62 61.00
CA GLY A 575 -33.89 -5.83 61.39
C GLY A 575 -33.33 -6.45 60.11
N LEU A 576 -32.09 -6.89 60.16
CA LEU A 576 -31.46 -7.73 59.13
C LEU A 576 -32.14 -9.10 59.13
N ASP A 577 -32.34 -9.68 57.95
CA ASP A 577 -32.41 -11.14 57.88
C ASP A 577 -31.79 -11.70 56.58
N ARG A 578 -30.77 -12.53 56.80
CA ARG A 578 -30.30 -13.62 55.94
C ARG A 578 -30.44 -14.88 56.78
N PRO A 579 -30.89 -16.00 56.20
CA PRO A 579 -30.02 -17.20 56.19
C PRO A 579 -30.12 -17.95 54.84
N SER A 580 -29.04 -18.45 54.23
CA SER A 580 -28.21 -19.64 54.52
C SER A 580 -28.77 -20.99 54.00
N LYS A 581 -27.95 -21.62 53.14
CA LYS A 581 -27.77 -23.07 52.88
C LYS A 581 -29.00 -23.93 52.53
N HIS A 582 -28.99 -24.45 51.29
CA HIS A 582 -28.81 -25.88 51.02
C HIS A 582 -27.99 -26.05 49.74
#